data_AF-A0A9P3CNZ6-F1
#
_entry.id   AF-A0A9P3CNZ6-F1
#
_cell.length_a   1.000
_cell.length_b   1.000
_cell.length_c   1.000
_cell.angle_alpha   90.00
_cell.angle_beta   90.00
_cell.angle_gamma   90.00
#
_symmetry.space_group_name_H-M   'P 1'
#
loop_
_entity.id
_entity.type
_entity.pdbx_description
1 polymer ?
#
loop_
_entity_poly.entity_id
_entity_poly.type
_entity_poly.pdbx_seq_one_letter_code
_entity_poly.pdbx_strand_id
1 'polypeptide(L)'
;MLGLMYTIAARAHEKCLTDESEQDDQLLRGLFKASQSCLYLARELAPSVSDVMVWLSFELTRLYTNVQGDSHPNVWRSIGDLTSDVYILGIHRESKVASGTPFWLAECRRKSWAVIYQWDKFSAKLFDRPPRLLSRFSDCELPLNLSDHELLGDPVTLQEARSRLTPTGWNPDGLYCSTTWCRMRYMASVIQEMIIVHDYQPVTDQSTRELLMLYDQLNGFWDSIPETLRYKPEVWHTTIPPRQCLMLAVVYLLHLQSNFRIHRKLMRSDPVHAEKALEFASLIVGTVNHLSQVRDRSVFLRFDNSYVMLDYGLSAAAMMVEAVSRKGGQSWPQSISRSKLIRELSVLVSNLESICQPGESNHAVCTRAARKLSRALDEILDPDTTTIEDGHSRRSAPVGTGDSSAHTTATFPPRTDNLESEMMPGEHNGLEGLDFSDLDSWLRSVDWTEVGADYTF
;
A
#
# COMPACT_ATOMS: atom_id res chain seq x y z
N MET A 1 -24.57 -10.49 -12.19
CA MET A 1 -24.98 -10.87 -10.81
C MET A 1 -24.30 -12.16 -10.36
N LEU A 2 -24.34 -13.27 -11.12
CA LEU A 2 -23.66 -14.52 -10.75
C LEU A 2 -22.17 -14.33 -10.40
N GLY A 3 -21.42 -13.60 -11.23
CA GLY A 3 -20.01 -13.29 -10.95
C GLY A 3 -19.79 -12.60 -9.59
N LEU A 4 -20.67 -11.68 -9.19
CA LEU A 4 -20.58 -11.03 -7.87
C LEU A 4 -20.78 -12.03 -6.74
N MET A 5 -21.74 -12.95 -6.89
CA MET A 5 -21.99 -13.99 -5.90
C MET A 5 -20.76 -14.89 -5.76
N TYR A 6 -20.17 -15.33 -6.88
CA TYR A 6 -18.95 -16.14 -6.85
C TYR A 6 -17.77 -15.39 -6.22
N THR A 7 -17.61 -14.10 -6.53
CA THR A 7 -16.54 -13.28 -5.97
C THR A 7 -16.72 -13.07 -4.47
N ILE A 8 -17.94 -12.73 -4.02
CA ILE A 8 -18.24 -12.57 -2.59
C ILE A 8 -18.05 -13.91 -1.85
N ALA A 9 -18.49 -15.02 -2.44
CA ALA A 9 -18.30 -16.36 -1.87
C ALA A 9 -16.81 -16.71 -1.75
N ALA A 10 -16.00 -16.47 -2.79
CA ALA A 10 -14.56 -16.69 -2.75
C ALA A 10 -13.89 -15.88 -1.63
N ARG A 11 -14.21 -14.59 -1.53
CA ARG A 11 -13.67 -13.70 -0.50
C ARG A 11 -14.15 -14.04 0.92
N ALA A 12 -15.36 -14.58 1.05
CA ALA A 12 -15.86 -15.07 2.34
C ALA A 12 -15.18 -16.38 2.74
N HIS A 13 -14.97 -17.28 1.77
CA HIS A 13 -14.30 -18.55 1.96
C HIS A 13 -12.86 -18.36 2.45
N GLU A 14 -12.10 -17.49 1.77
CA GLU A 14 -10.74 -17.08 2.18
C GLU A 14 -10.70 -16.55 3.63
N LYS A 15 -11.77 -15.89 4.09
CA LYS A 15 -11.83 -15.27 5.41
C LYS A 15 -12.32 -16.17 6.53
N CYS A 16 -12.96 -17.29 6.23
CA CYS A 16 -13.73 -18.05 7.23
C CYS A 16 -13.13 -19.42 7.57
N LEU A 17 -12.13 -19.93 6.85
CA LEU A 17 -11.58 -21.27 7.09
C LEU A 17 -10.13 -21.21 7.56
N THR A 18 -9.86 -21.93 8.65
CA THR A 18 -8.54 -22.06 9.30
C THR A 18 -7.87 -23.41 9.03
N ASP A 19 -8.55 -24.34 8.36
CA ASP A 19 -8.01 -25.63 7.94
C ASP A 19 -7.96 -25.64 6.41
N GLU A 20 -6.75 -25.59 5.86
CA GLU A 20 -6.48 -25.67 4.42
C GLU A 20 -6.61 -27.13 3.96
N SER A 21 -7.82 -27.57 3.60
CA SER A 21 -7.97 -28.82 2.87
C SER A 21 -7.74 -28.60 1.37
N GLU A 22 -7.19 -29.57 0.65
CA GLU A 22 -7.05 -29.50 -0.82
C GLU A 22 -8.38 -29.23 -1.55
N GLN A 23 -9.51 -29.58 -0.92
CA GLN A 23 -10.85 -29.34 -1.46
C GLN A 23 -11.27 -27.86 -1.35
N ASP A 24 -10.84 -27.17 -0.30
CA ASP A 24 -11.09 -25.73 -0.10
C ASP A 24 -10.32 -24.91 -1.15
N ASP A 25 -9.09 -25.32 -1.42
CA ASP A 25 -8.24 -24.76 -2.47
C ASP A 25 -8.85 -24.90 -3.87
N GLN A 26 -9.44 -26.06 -4.19
CA GLN A 26 -10.13 -26.29 -5.45
C GLN A 26 -11.40 -25.44 -5.57
N LEU A 27 -12.17 -25.28 -4.48
CA LEU A 27 -13.37 -24.47 -4.47
C LEU A 27 -13.03 -22.99 -4.70
N LEU A 28 -12.03 -22.45 -3.99
CA LEU A 28 -11.58 -21.07 -4.17
C LEU A 28 -11.16 -20.80 -5.62
N ARG A 29 -10.34 -21.70 -6.19
CA ARG A 29 -9.90 -21.61 -7.60
C ARG A 29 -11.09 -21.67 -8.56
N GLY A 30 -12.07 -22.54 -8.29
CA GLY A 30 -13.30 -22.66 -9.09
C GLY A 30 -14.14 -21.38 -9.07
N LEU A 31 -14.37 -20.81 -7.88
CA LEU A 31 -15.12 -19.57 -7.70
C LEU A 31 -14.40 -18.37 -8.33
N PHE A 32 -13.08 -18.31 -8.22
CA PHE A 32 -12.26 -17.28 -8.85
C PHE A 32 -12.36 -17.34 -10.38
N LYS A 33 -12.14 -18.51 -10.98
CA LYS A 33 -12.30 -18.72 -12.44
C LYS A 33 -13.71 -18.40 -12.92
N ALA A 34 -14.74 -18.85 -12.20
CA ALA A 34 -16.12 -18.55 -12.53
C ALA A 34 -16.42 -17.03 -12.48
N SER A 35 -15.85 -16.32 -11.50
CA SER A 35 -15.97 -14.87 -11.39
C SER A 35 -15.34 -14.15 -12.59
N GLN A 36 -14.15 -14.57 -13.00
CA GLN A 36 -13.44 -14.04 -14.18
C GLN A 36 -14.25 -14.26 -15.46
N SER A 37 -14.71 -15.49 -15.70
CA SER A 37 -15.53 -15.82 -16.87
C SER A 37 -16.84 -15.01 -16.90
N CYS A 38 -17.48 -14.82 -15.74
CA CYS A 38 -18.68 -14.01 -15.64
C CYS A 38 -18.44 -12.54 -16.02
N LEU A 39 -17.34 -11.93 -15.54
CA LEU A 39 -17.02 -10.54 -15.89
C LEU A 39 -16.64 -10.42 -17.37
N TYR A 40 -15.85 -11.35 -17.89
CA TYR A 40 -15.49 -11.40 -19.31
C TYR A 40 -16.74 -11.47 -20.19
N LEU A 41 -17.61 -12.46 -19.96
CA LEU A 41 -18.85 -12.62 -20.71
C LEU A 41 -19.77 -11.41 -20.57
N ALA A 42 -19.83 -10.79 -19.39
CA ALA A 42 -20.63 -9.58 -19.19
C ALA A 42 -20.12 -8.42 -20.07
N ARG A 43 -18.79 -8.21 -20.14
CA ARG A 43 -18.19 -7.18 -21.00
C ARG A 43 -18.40 -7.45 -22.49
N GLU A 44 -18.32 -8.71 -22.90
CA GLU A 44 -18.50 -9.10 -24.31
C GLU A 44 -19.96 -9.04 -24.78
N LEU A 45 -20.91 -9.47 -23.95
CA LEU A 45 -22.29 -9.67 -24.38
C LEU A 45 -23.19 -8.46 -24.14
N ALA A 46 -22.87 -7.61 -23.16
CA ALA A 46 -23.73 -6.50 -22.83
C ALA A 46 -23.52 -5.32 -23.78
N PRO A 47 -24.61 -4.63 -24.19
CA PRO A 47 -24.50 -3.49 -25.10
C PRO A 47 -23.84 -2.26 -24.45
N SER A 48 -23.72 -2.24 -23.13
CA SER A 48 -23.10 -1.16 -22.36
C SER A 48 -22.65 -1.63 -20.99
N VAL A 49 -21.69 -0.92 -20.41
CA VAL A 49 -21.26 -1.14 -19.01
C VAL A 49 -22.39 -0.74 -18.06
N SER A 50 -22.64 -1.57 -17.06
CA SER A 50 -23.67 -1.35 -16.02
C SER A 50 -23.05 -1.19 -14.63
N ASP A 51 -23.81 -0.65 -13.68
CA ASP A 51 -23.40 -0.53 -12.27
C ASP A 51 -22.92 -1.88 -11.70
N VAL A 52 -23.64 -2.96 -12.00
CA VAL A 52 -23.33 -4.31 -11.54
C VAL A 52 -21.99 -4.82 -12.11
N MET A 53 -21.63 -4.42 -13.33
CA MET A 53 -20.33 -4.77 -13.92
C MET A 53 -19.19 -4.02 -13.24
N VAL A 54 -19.36 -2.73 -12.95
CA VAL A 54 -18.36 -1.95 -12.20
C VAL A 54 -18.18 -2.53 -10.81
N TRP A 55 -19.27 -2.87 -10.12
CA TRP A 55 -19.19 -3.52 -8.80
C TRP A 55 -18.49 -4.88 -8.88
N LEU A 56 -18.81 -5.69 -9.89
CA LEU A 56 -18.12 -6.98 -10.12
C LEU A 56 -16.64 -6.77 -10.40
N SER A 57 -16.29 -5.86 -11.30
CA SER A 57 -14.90 -5.57 -11.64
C SER A 57 -14.12 -5.10 -10.42
N PHE A 58 -14.70 -4.25 -9.57
CA PHE A 58 -14.08 -3.80 -8.34
C PHE A 58 -13.88 -4.94 -7.34
N GLU A 59 -14.92 -5.72 -7.05
CA GLU A 59 -14.82 -6.83 -6.11
C GLU A 59 -13.87 -7.93 -6.62
N LEU A 60 -13.84 -8.19 -7.93
CA LEU A 60 -12.92 -9.15 -8.54
C LEU A 60 -11.48 -8.65 -8.48
N THR A 61 -11.25 -7.35 -8.68
CA THR A 61 -9.94 -6.72 -8.51
C THR A 61 -9.40 -6.92 -7.09
N ARG A 62 -10.26 -6.82 -6.07
CA ARG A 62 -9.89 -7.12 -4.68
C ARG A 62 -9.65 -8.61 -4.43
N LEU A 63 -10.32 -9.48 -5.18
CA LEU A 63 -10.05 -10.92 -5.10
C LEU A 63 -8.72 -11.26 -5.79
N TYR A 64 -8.35 -10.55 -6.87
CA TYR A 64 -7.02 -10.69 -7.49
C TYR A 64 -5.90 -10.37 -6.50
N THR A 65 -5.98 -9.28 -5.74
CA THR A 65 -4.94 -8.92 -4.75
C THR A 65 -4.79 -9.98 -3.67
N ASN A 66 -5.91 -10.54 -3.24
CA ASN A 66 -5.94 -11.59 -2.24
C ASN A 66 -5.29 -12.89 -2.75
N VAL A 67 -5.72 -13.37 -3.91
CA VAL A 67 -5.31 -14.67 -4.48
C VAL A 67 -3.91 -14.62 -5.10
N GLN A 68 -3.55 -13.53 -5.78
CA GLN A 68 -2.31 -13.45 -6.57
C GLN A 68 -1.25 -12.55 -5.94
N GLY A 69 -1.60 -11.79 -4.91
CA GLY A 69 -0.73 -10.78 -4.30
C GLY A 69 -0.86 -9.44 -5.01
N ASP A 70 -0.70 -8.36 -4.24
CA ASP A 70 -0.94 -7.01 -4.74
C ASP A 70 -0.07 -6.70 -5.97
N SER A 71 1.19 -7.11 -5.95
CA SER A 71 2.18 -6.87 -6.98
C SER A 71 1.92 -7.51 -8.35
N HIS A 72 1.05 -8.52 -8.41
CA HIS A 72 0.92 -9.36 -9.58
C HIS A 72 0.40 -8.58 -10.80
N PRO A 73 0.96 -8.76 -12.02
CA PRO A 73 0.55 -8.00 -13.20
C PRO A 73 -0.94 -8.03 -13.52
N ASN A 74 -1.65 -9.12 -13.19
CA ASN A 74 -3.09 -9.22 -13.41
C ASN A 74 -3.90 -8.29 -12.50
N VAL A 75 -3.43 -8.01 -11.28
CA VAL A 75 -4.04 -6.98 -10.43
C VAL A 75 -3.99 -5.64 -11.18
N TRP A 76 -2.84 -5.28 -11.73
CA TRP A 76 -2.66 -4.00 -12.45
C TRP A 76 -3.47 -3.89 -13.73
N ARG A 77 -3.62 -4.99 -14.46
CA ARG A 77 -4.51 -5.06 -15.62
C ARG A 77 -5.96 -4.87 -15.17
N SER A 78 -6.40 -5.57 -14.13
CA SER A 78 -7.77 -5.46 -13.61
C SER A 78 -8.12 -4.05 -13.13
N ILE A 79 -7.17 -3.30 -12.54
CA ILE A 79 -7.35 -1.88 -12.22
C ILE A 79 -7.57 -1.03 -13.47
N GLY A 80 -6.87 -1.35 -14.56
CA GLY A 80 -6.97 -0.62 -15.83
C GLY A 80 -8.32 -0.83 -16.47
N ASP A 81 -8.78 -2.07 -16.48
CA ASP A 81 -10.12 -2.41 -16.96
C ASP A 81 -11.19 -1.75 -16.09
N LEU A 82 -11.06 -1.81 -14.76
CA LEU A 82 -11.99 -1.16 -13.83
C LEU A 82 -12.05 0.36 -14.05
N THR A 83 -10.90 1.00 -14.24
CA THR A 83 -10.82 2.44 -14.55
C THR A 83 -11.56 2.75 -15.85
N SER A 84 -11.38 1.91 -16.87
CA SER A 84 -12.07 2.04 -18.16
C SER A 84 -13.59 1.87 -17.99
N ASP A 85 -14.04 0.85 -17.25
CA ASP A 85 -15.45 0.60 -16.95
C ASP A 85 -16.10 1.81 -16.24
N VAL A 86 -15.39 2.44 -15.30
CA VAL A 86 -15.82 3.65 -14.58
C VAL A 86 -15.99 4.85 -15.51
N TYR A 87 -15.06 5.06 -16.44
CA TYR A 87 -15.17 6.15 -17.42
C TYR A 87 -16.29 5.88 -18.44
N ILE A 88 -16.45 4.64 -18.90
CA ILE A 88 -17.52 4.24 -19.83
C ILE A 88 -18.90 4.42 -19.17
N LEU A 89 -19.08 3.95 -17.93
CA LEU A 89 -20.32 4.14 -17.17
C LEU A 89 -20.57 5.63 -16.86
N GLY A 90 -19.49 6.42 -16.74
CA GLY A 90 -19.57 7.87 -16.59
C GLY A 90 -19.74 8.36 -15.15
N ILE A 91 -19.55 7.51 -14.14
CA ILE A 91 -19.78 7.85 -12.72
C ILE A 91 -18.76 8.85 -12.12
N HIS A 92 -17.75 9.23 -12.91
CA HIS A 92 -16.87 10.35 -12.62
C HIS A 92 -17.54 11.71 -12.84
N ARG A 93 -18.72 11.74 -13.49
CA ARG A 93 -19.49 12.96 -13.75
C ARG A 93 -20.79 13.00 -12.96
N GLU A 94 -20.99 14.04 -12.14
CA GLU A 94 -22.19 14.16 -11.31
C GLU A 94 -23.48 14.21 -12.15
N SER A 95 -23.42 14.87 -13.31
CA SER A 95 -24.54 14.88 -14.27
C SER A 95 -24.99 13.49 -14.71
N LYS A 96 -24.06 12.52 -14.80
CA LYS A 96 -24.37 11.11 -15.14
C LYS A 96 -24.77 10.28 -13.93
N VAL A 97 -24.30 10.67 -12.75
CA VAL A 97 -24.65 10.04 -11.47
C VAL A 97 -26.11 10.32 -11.10
N ALA A 98 -26.52 11.59 -11.14
CA ALA A 98 -27.82 12.02 -10.62
C ALA A 98 -28.94 12.04 -11.66
N SER A 99 -28.64 12.34 -12.93
CA SER A 99 -29.69 12.53 -13.95
C SER A 99 -30.46 11.24 -14.22
N GLY A 100 -31.78 11.28 -14.06
CA GLY A 100 -32.69 10.15 -14.35
C GLY A 100 -32.44 8.90 -13.51
N THR A 101 -31.73 9.02 -12.39
CA THR A 101 -31.31 7.89 -11.55
C THR A 101 -31.98 8.00 -10.17
N PRO A 102 -32.54 6.90 -9.61
CA PRO A 102 -33.06 6.91 -8.25
C PRO A 102 -32.00 7.34 -7.25
N PHE A 103 -32.40 8.10 -6.22
CA PHE A 103 -31.49 8.67 -5.23
C PHE A 103 -30.52 7.63 -4.64
N TRP A 104 -31.01 6.46 -4.23
CA TRP A 104 -30.16 5.41 -3.65
C TRP A 104 -29.06 4.94 -4.61
N LEU A 105 -29.36 4.85 -5.92
CA LEU A 105 -28.40 4.40 -6.93
C LEU A 105 -27.39 5.51 -7.24
N ALA A 106 -27.81 6.78 -7.21
CA ALA A 106 -26.90 7.91 -7.31
C ALA A 106 -25.89 7.91 -6.15
N GLU A 107 -26.34 7.71 -4.91
CA GLU A 107 -25.45 7.56 -3.74
C GLU A 107 -24.51 6.35 -3.88
N CYS A 108 -25.01 5.21 -4.37
CA CYS A 108 -24.17 4.04 -4.66
C CYS A 108 -23.09 4.36 -5.70
N ARG A 109 -23.40 5.11 -6.76
CA ARG A 109 -22.41 5.53 -7.78
C ARG A 109 -21.37 6.48 -7.21
N ARG A 110 -21.75 7.48 -6.41
CA ARG A 110 -20.79 8.36 -5.71
C ARG A 110 -19.88 7.56 -4.80
N LYS A 111 -20.43 6.59 -4.07
CA LYS A 111 -19.66 5.69 -3.21
C LYS A 111 -18.71 4.79 -4.01
N SER A 112 -19.16 4.23 -5.14
CA SER A 112 -18.31 3.44 -6.04
C SER A 112 -17.15 4.28 -6.58
N TRP A 113 -17.43 5.48 -7.08
CA TRP A 113 -16.39 6.42 -7.53
C TRP A 113 -15.39 6.69 -6.42
N ALA A 114 -15.86 7.09 -5.25
CA ALA A 114 -15.02 7.47 -4.13
C ALA A 114 -14.11 6.34 -3.65
N VAL A 115 -14.62 5.09 -3.56
CA VAL A 115 -13.81 3.92 -3.19
C VAL A 115 -12.80 3.55 -4.29
N ILE A 116 -13.21 3.51 -5.56
CA ILE A 116 -12.32 3.15 -6.67
C ILE A 116 -11.22 4.20 -6.84
N TYR A 117 -11.58 5.49 -6.74
CA TYR A 117 -10.63 6.60 -6.79
C TYR A 117 -9.61 6.52 -5.65
N GLN A 118 -10.05 6.21 -4.43
CA GLN A 118 -9.13 5.97 -3.30
C GLN A 118 -8.17 4.81 -3.58
N TRP A 119 -8.69 3.73 -4.15
CA TRP A 119 -7.92 2.53 -4.43
C TRP A 119 -6.85 2.77 -5.51
N ASP A 120 -7.17 3.56 -6.54
CA ASP A 120 -6.21 4.02 -7.54
C ASP A 120 -5.03 4.78 -6.91
N LYS A 121 -5.28 5.67 -5.93
CA LYS A 121 -4.20 6.45 -5.27
C LYS A 121 -3.39 5.59 -4.34
N PHE A 122 -4.06 4.67 -3.65
CA PHE A 122 -3.40 3.67 -2.84
C PHE A 122 -2.41 2.84 -3.68
N SER A 123 -2.87 2.25 -4.80
CA SER A 123 -2.00 1.50 -5.70
C SER A 123 -0.90 2.36 -6.35
N ALA A 124 -1.22 3.59 -6.76
CA ALA A 124 -0.24 4.52 -7.30
C ALA A 124 0.94 4.75 -6.33
N LYS A 125 0.64 5.00 -5.05
CA LYS A 125 1.66 5.19 -4.02
C LYS A 125 2.47 3.94 -3.73
N LEU A 126 1.79 2.80 -3.53
CA LEU A 126 2.43 1.57 -3.07
C LEU A 126 3.41 1.02 -4.12
N PHE A 127 3.12 1.20 -5.41
CA PHE A 127 3.92 0.65 -6.50
C PHE A 127 4.70 1.71 -7.29
N ASP A 128 4.79 2.95 -6.77
CA ASP A 128 5.45 4.10 -7.40
C ASP A 128 4.98 4.36 -8.85
N ARG A 129 3.66 4.24 -9.09
CA ARG A 129 3.02 4.41 -10.41
C ARG A 129 2.18 5.68 -10.46
N PRO A 130 2.06 6.33 -11.63
CA PRO A 130 1.11 7.43 -11.80
C PRO A 130 -0.35 6.97 -11.56
N PRO A 131 -1.18 7.78 -10.88
CA PRO A 131 -2.60 7.51 -10.73
C PRO A 131 -3.33 7.60 -12.08
N ARG A 132 -4.36 6.77 -12.27
CA ARG A 132 -5.13 6.67 -13.54
C ARG A 132 -6.43 7.45 -13.51
N LEU A 133 -7.02 7.63 -12.34
CA LEU A 133 -8.18 8.48 -12.13
C LEU A 133 -7.67 9.85 -11.68
N LEU A 134 -7.97 10.94 -12.39
CA LEU A 134 -7.49 12.26 -11.97
C LEU A 134 -8.66 13.13 -11.53
N SER A 135 -8.50 13.79 -10.38
CA SER A 135 -9.47 14.72 -9.80
C SER A 135 -9.90 15.79 -10.81
N ARG A 136 -8.94 16.31 -11.60
CA ARG A 136 -9.18 17.34 -12.61
C ARG A 136 -10.19 16.96 -13.71
N PHE A 137 -10.46 15.67 -13.88
CA PHE A 137 -11.40 15.14 -14.88
C PHE A 137 -12.69 14.60 -14.26
N SER A 138 -12.99 14.96 -13.01
CA SER A 138 -14.20 14.54 -12.31
C SER A 138 -14.84 15.70 -11.57
N ASP A 139 -16.17 15.73 -11.58
CA ASP A 139 -17.01 16.61 -10.75
C ASP A 139 -17.95 15.79 -9.84
N CYS A 140 -17.69 14.48 -9.67
CA CYS A 140 -18.51 13.58 -8.86
C CYS A 140 -18.50 14.02 -7.39
N GLU A 141 -19.68 14.18 -6.81
CA GLU A 141 -19.83 14.67 -5.44
C GLU A 141 -19.51 13.59 -4.40
N LEU A 142 -19.25 14.03 -3.17
CA LEU A 142 -19.13 13.12 -2.03
C LEU A 142 -20.47 12.41 -1.76
N PRO A 143 -20.48 11.09 -1.48
CA PRO A 143 -21.71 10.41 -1.08
C PRO A 143 -22.19 10.94 0.27
N LEU A 144 -23.50 11.12 0.46
CA LEU A 144 -24.09 11.59 1.71
C LEU A 144 -23.87 10.56 2.83
N ASN A 145 -23.58 11.02 4.04
CA ASN A 145 -23.23 10.13 5.16
C ASN A 145 -24.46 9.44 5.77
N LEU A 146 -25.04 8.51 5.01
CA LEU A 146 -26.18 7.69 5.39
C LEU A 146 -25.73 6.25 5.61
N SER A 147 -26.35 5.56 6.56
CA SER A 147 -26.25 4.10 6.69
C SER A 147 -26.99 3.40 5.55
N ASP A 148 -26.67 2.13 5.29
CA ASP A 148 -27.38 1.36 4.25
C ASP A 148 -28.88 1.19 4.60
N HIS A 149 -29.23 1.14 5.90
CA HIS A 149 -30.62 1.12 6.37
C HIS A 149 -31.35 2.45 6.10
N GLU A 150 -30.72 3.59 6.35
CA GLU A 150 -31.31 4.90 6.05
C GLU A 150 -31.44 5.13 4.54
N LEU A 151 -30.42 4.71 3.77
CA LEU A 151 -30.38 4.89 2.31
C LEU A 151 -31.46 4.07 1.58
N LEU A 152 -31.69 2.83 2.04
CA LEU A 152 -32.65 1.88 1.47
C LEU A 152 -33.98 1.85 2.24
N GLY A 153 -34.14 2.72 3.23
CA GLY A 153 -35.35 2.83 4.04
C GLY A 153 -36.55 3.33 3.24
N ASP A 154 -37.71 3.34 3.88
CA ASP A 154 -38.91 3.96 3.32
C ASP A 154 -38.71 5.49 3.14
N PRO A 155 -39.55 6.16 2.33
CA PRO A 155 -39.38 7.58 2.03
C PRO A 155 -39.34 8.50 3.26
N VAL A 156 -40.01 8.16 4.36
CA VAL A 156 -40.01 8.96 5.59
C VAL A 156 -38.66 8.82 6.29
N THR A 157 -38.21 7.58 6.53
CA THR A 157 -36.91 7.29 7.13
C THR A 157 -35.77 7.98 6.37
N LEU A 158 -35.78 7.90 5.04
CA LEU A 158 -34.77 8.52 4.20
C LEU A 158 -34.81 10.06 4.31
N GLN A 159 -35.98 10.67 4.23
CA GLN A 159 -36.11 12.13 4.28
C GLN A 159 -35.69 12.70 5.63
N GLU A 160 -36.05 12.04 6.73
CA GLU A 160 -35.59 12.39 8.08
C GLU A 160 -34.07 12.33 8.19
N ALA A 161 -33.47 11.22 7.74
CA ALA A 161 -32.01 11.05 7.78
C ALA A 161 -31.29 12.15 6.97
N ARG A 162 -31.81 12.50 5.79
CA ARG A 162 -31.27 13.58 4.96
C ARG A 162 -31.39 14.95 5.62
N SER A 163 -32.50 15.22 6.32
CA SER A 163 -32.73 16.51 6.98
C SER A 163 -31.78 16.78 8.17
N ARG A 164 -31.24 15.71 8.78
CA ARG A 164 -30.28 15.80 9.88
C ARG A 164 -28.83 16.03 9.44
N LEU A 165 -28.53 15.86 8.15
CA LEU A 165 -27.17 16.00 7.66
C LEU A 165 -26.70 17.45 7.76
N THR A 166 -25.42 17.63 8.06
CA THR A 166 -24.78 18.95 7.98
C THR A 166 -24.78 19.47 6.54
N PRO A 167 -24.54 20.78 6.29
CA PRO A 167 -24.44 21.32 4.93
C PRO A 167 -23.40 20.63 4.05
N THR A 168 -22.39 20.01 4.65
CA THR A 168 -21.35 19.24 3.97
C THR A 168 -21.69 17.75 3.80
N GLY A 169 -22.88 17.32 4.22
CA GLY A 169 -23.40 15.95 4.06
C GLY A 169 -22.95 14.96 5.13
N TRP A 170 -22.45 15.42 6.29
CA TRP A 170 -22.09 14.53 7.41
C TRP A 170 -23.28 14.24 8.31
N ASN A 171 -23.29 13.04 8.91
CA ASN A 171 -24.16 12.77 10.04
C ASN A 171 -23.50 13.38 11.30
N PRO A 172 -24.16 14.32 12.01
CA PRO A 172 -23.56 15.03 13.14
C PRO A 172 -23.30 14.13 14.35
N ASP A 173 -24.01 13.01 14.48
CA ASP A 173 -23.92 12.10 15.63
C ASP A 173 -22.71 11.16 15.57
N GLY A 174 -21.93 11.19 14.47
CA GLY A 174 -20.77 10.31 14.30
C GLY A 174 -21.19 8.88 13.98
N LEU A 175 -21.58 8.63 12.74
CA LEU A 175 -22.01 7.32 12.27
C LEU A 175 -20.81 6.44 11.88
N TYR A 176 -20.71 5.24 12.43
CA TYR A 176 -19.70 4.24 12.01
C TYR A 176 -20.21 3.34 10.88
N CYS A 177 -20.30 3.88 9.65
CA CYS A 177 -20.77 3.12 8.49
C CYS A 177 -19.79 3.14 7.31
N SER A 178 -20.05 2.30 6.31
CA SER A 178 -19.23 2.18 5.10
C SER A 178 -19.12 3.52 4.34
N THR A 179 -20.15 4.36 4.36
CA THR A 179 -20.14 5.67 3.72
C THR A 179 -19.27 6.68 4.47
N THR A 180 -19.22 6.63 5.80
CA THR A 180 -18.29 7.44 6.62
C THR A 180 -16.85 7.21 6.18
N TRP A 181 -16.43 5.95 6.11
CA TRP A 181 -15.08 5.56 5.72
C TRP A 181 -14.76 5.88 4.27
N CYS A 182 -15.76 5.79 3.40
CA CYS A 182 -15.64 6.17 2.00
C CYS A 182 -15.36 7.67 1.86
N ARG A 183 -16.16 8.52 2.51
CA ARG A 183 -16.00 9.98 2.51
C ARG A 183 -14.62 10.38 3.02
N MET A 184 -14.24 9.92 4.22
CA MET A 184 -12.96 10.30 4.83
C MET A 184 -11.76 9.94 3.94
N ARG A 185 -11.74 8.72 3.40
CA ARG A 185 -10.62 8.26 2.58
C ARG A 185 -10.60 8.93 1.20
N TYR A 186 -11.76 9.21 0.60
CA TYR A 186 -11.83 9.93 -0.67
C TYR A 186 -11.28 11.35 -0.55
N MET A 187 -11.72 12.09 0.48
CA MET A 187 -11.23 13.45 0.74
C MET A 187 -9.71 13.48 0.94
N ALA A 188 -9.18 12.56 1.74
CA ALA A 188 -7.73 12.40 1.90
C ALA A 188 -7.03 12.02 0.59
N SER A 189 -7.66 11.19 -0.25
CA SER A 189 -7.08 10.74 -1.53
C SER A 189 -6.97 11.85 -2.56
N VAL A 190 -7.87 12.84 -2.55
CA VAL A 190 -7.78 14.01 -3.43
C VAL A 190 -6.52 14.82 -3.11
N ILE A 191 -6.23 15.05 -1.82
CA ILE A 191 -5.01 15.72 -1.38
C ILE A 191 -3.78 14.86 -1.72
N GLN A 192 -3.88 13.53 -1.55
CA GLN A 192 -2.79 12.62 -1.92
C GLN A 192 -2.45 12.65 -3.40
N GLU A 193 -3.44 12.74 -4.30
CA GLU A 193 -3.16 12.91 -5.74
C GLU A 193 -2.22 14.11 -5.98
N MET A 194 -2.48 15.23 -5.30
CA MET A 194 -1.66 16.44 -5.42
C MET A 194 -0.25 16.25 -4.83
N ILE A 195 -0.12 15.51 -3.72
CA ILE A 195 1.19 15.17 -3.13
C ILE A 195 2.00 14.28 -4.10
N ILE A 196 1.35 13.28 -4.73
CA ILE A 196 1.99 12.32 -5.64
C ILE A 196 2.61 13.02 -6.86
N VAL A 197 2.02 14.11 -7.36
CA VAL A 197 2.58 14.87 -8.49
C VAL A 197 4.03 15.30 -8.20
N HIS A 198 4.33 15.66 -6.95
CA HIS A 198 5.67 16.07 -6.54
C HIS A 198 6.67 14.91 -6.45
N ASP A 199 6.24 13.65 -6.54
CA ASP A 199 7.16 12.49 -6.66
C ASP A 199 7.82 12.41 -8.04
N TYR A 200 7.17 12.98 -9.05
CA TYR A 200 7.65 12.97 -10.43
C TYR A 200 8.26 14.31 -10.87
N GLN A 201 8.38 15.27 -9.95
CA GLN A 201 8.85 16.62 -10.24
C GLN A 201 10.02 17.00 -9.33
N PRO A 202 10.99 17.79 -9.83
CA PRO A 202 12.04 18.33 -8.99
C PRO A 202 11.47 19.29 -7.95
N VAL A 203 12.09 19.32 -6.77
CA VAL A 203 11.73 20.28 -5.72
C VAL A 203 12.21 21.68 -6.13
N THR A 204 11.26 22.58 -6.28
CA THR A 204 11.42 24.02 -6.55
C THR A 204 10.76 24.85 -5.47
N ASP A 205 11.06 26.15 -5.38
CA ASP A 205 10.39 27.07 -4.44
C ASP A 205 8.86 27.08 -4.60
N GLN A 206 8.38 26.92 -5.84
CA GLN A 206 6.95 26.80 -6.13
C GLN A 206 6.39 25.51 -5.55
N SER A 207 7.05 24.36 -5.79
CA SER A 207 6.63 23.08 -5.21
C SER A 207 6.64 23.10 -3.68
N THR A 208 7.59 23.82 -3.07
CA THR A 208 7.67 23.97 -1.62
C THR A 208 6.44 24.70 -1.08
N ARG A 209 6.04 25.82 -1.71
CA ARG A 209 4.82 26.54 -1.35
C ARG A 209 3.58 25.67 -1.51
N GLU A 210 3.48 24.94 -2.61
CA GLU A 210 2.35 24.04 -2.88
C GLU A 210 2.25 22.92 -1.83
N LEU A 211 3.38 22.28 -1.49
CA LEU A 211 3.43 21.24 -0.46
C LEU A 211 3.01 21.76 0.93
N LEU A 212 3.40 22.99 1.29
CA LEU A 212 2.95 23.62 2.55
C LEU A 212 1.46 23.96 2.53
N MET A 213 0.93 24.44 1.40
CA MET A 213 -0.52 24.63 1.25
C MET A 213 -1.29 23.31 1.38
N LEU A 214 -0.78 22.22 0.81
CA LEU A 214 -1.36 20.89 0.95
C LEU A 214 -1.30 20.38 2.39
N TYR A 215 -0.24 20.71 3.13
CA TYR A 215 -0.13 20.41 4.57
C TYR A 215 -1.23 21.12 5.37
N ASP A 216 -1.46 22.41 5.13
CA ASP A 216 -2.52 23.16 5.82
C ASP A 216 -3.91 22.61 5.48
N GLN A 217 -4.16 22.29 4.21
CA GLN A 217 -5.43 21.68 3.77
C GLN A 217 -5.67 20.31 4.39
N LEU A 218 -4.63 19.48 4.48
CA LEU A 218 -4.71 18.14 5.07
C LEU A 218 -5.07 18.19 6.55
N ASN A 219 -4.46 19.11 7.30
CA ASN A 219 -4.71 19.29 8.73
C ASN A 219 -6.07 19.97 8.98
N GLY A 220 -6.41 21.00 8.20
CA GLY A 220 -7.74 21.62 8.27
C GLY A 220 -8.86 20.62 7.95
N PHE A 221 -8.64 19.71 6.99
CA PHE A 221 -9.55 18.60 6.74
C PHE A 221 -9.65 17.67 7.95
N TRP A 222 -8.52 17.22 8.51
CA TRP A 222 -8.52 16.33 9.68
C TRP A 222 -9.27 16.95 10.87
N ASP A 223 -9.10 18.25 11.11
CA ASP A 223 -9.79 18.98 12.18
C ASP A 223 -11.29 19.17 11.92
N SER A 224 -11.73 19.14 10.67
CA SER A 224 -13.15 19.20 10.31
C SER A 224 -13.90 17.89 10.58
N ILE A 225 -13.19 16.77 10.76
CA ILE A 225 -13.78 15.46 11.02
C ILE A 225 -14.31 15.43 12.47
N PRO A 226 -15.54 14.93 12.71
CA PRO A 226 -16.08 14.75 14.07
C PRO A 226 -15.10 14.04 15.00
N GLU A 227 -14.96 14.50 16.25
CA GLU A 227 -13.98 13.95 17.18
C GLU A 227 -14.15 12.43 17.42
N THR A 228 -15.39 11.94 17.42
CA THR A 228 -15.70 10.50 17.53
C THR A 228 -15.19 9.66 16.35
N LEU A 229 -14.89 10.30 15.22
CA LEU A 229 -14.35 9.68 14.01
C LEU A 229 -12.82 9.88 13.87
N ARG A 230 -12.17 10.57 14.82
CA ARG A 230 -10.71 10.70 14.87
C ARG A 230 -10.13 9.60 15.75
N TYR A 231 -9.19 8.84 15.18
CA TYR A 231 -8.56 7.72 15.89
C TYR A 231 -7.77 8.19 17.10
N LYS A 232 -7.91 7.44 18.20
CA LYS A 232 -7.04 7.49 19.37
C LYS A 232 -6.79 6.04 19.82
N PRO A 233 -5.60 5.64 20.30
CA PRO A 233 -5.33 4.25 20.68
C PRO A 233 -6.33 3.67 21.69
N GLU A 234 -6.93 4.51 22.53
CA GLU A 234 -7.90 4.15 23.56
C GLU A 234 -9.19 3.55 22.96
N VAL A 235 -9.51 3.79 21.67
CA VAL A 235 -10.71 3.25 21.03
C VAL A 235 -10.76 1.72 21.08
N TRP A 236 -9.61 1.05 21.10
CA TRP A 236 -9.49 -0.40 21.24
C TRP A 236 -9.94 -0.93 22.60
N HIS A 237 -10.15 -0.06 23.59
CA HIS A 237 -10.61 -0.39 24.94
C HIS A 237 -12.05 0.08 25.20
N THR A 238 -12.75 0.54 24.16
CA THR A 238 -14.15 0.99 24.24
C THR A 238 -15.12 -0.09 23.76
N THR A 239 -16.42 0.25 23.70
CA THR A 239 -17.47 -0.60 23.13
C THR A 239 -17.51 -0.58 21.60
N ILE A 240 -16.65 0.21 20.94
CA ILE A 240 -16.57 0.27 19.47
C ILE A 240 -16.06 -1.09 18.96
N PRO A 241 -16.73 -1.72 17.98
CA PRO A 241 -16.29 -3.03 17.52
C PRO A 241 -14.93 -2.95 16.80
N PRO A 242 -14.08 -4.00 16.88
CA PRO A 242 -12.71 -3.99 16.37
C PRO A 242 -12.56 -3.56 14.90
N ARG A 243 -13.53 -3.91 14.04
CA ARG A 243 -13.52 -3.53 12.62
C ARG A 243 -13.62 -2.01 12.44
N GLN A 244 -14.43 -1.33 13.25
CA GLN A 244 -14.57 0.12 13.23
C GLN A 244 -13.30 0.78 13.77
N CYS A 245 -12.71 0.24 14.85
CA CYS A 245 -11.41 0.69 15.36
C CYS A 245 -10.31 0.59 14.31
N LEU A 246 -10.25 -0.51 13.54
CA LEU A 246 -9.35 -0.66 12.41
C LEU A 246 -9.57 0.44 11.36
N MET A 247 -10.82 0.70 10.96
CA MET A 247 -11.10 1.73 9.96
C MET A 247 -10.67 3.12 10.43
N LEU A 248 -10.87 3.45 11.72
CA LEU A 248 -10.36 4.70 12.30
C LEU A 248 -8.82 4.76 12.20
N ALA A 249 -8.14 3.68 12.58
CA ALA A 249 -6.68 3.60 12.52
C ALA A 249 -6.15 3.74 11.09
N VAL A 250 -6.80 3.12 10.10
CA VAL A 250 -6.41 3.22 8.68
C VAL A 250 -6.56 4.64 8.15
N VAL A 251 -7.65 5.35 8.48
CA VAL A 251 -7.80 6.76 8.05
C VAL A 251 -6.76 7.65 8.74
N TYR A 252 -6.43 7.37 10.00
CA TYR A 252 -5.37 8.08 10.72
C TYR A 252 -3.99 7.82 10.11
N LEU A 253 -3.65 6.57 9.80
CA LEU A 253 -2.42 6.22 9.07
C LEU A 253 -2.33 6.93 7.72
N LEU A 254 -3.44 7.04 6.99
CA LEU A 254 -3.51 7.79 5.75
C LEU A 254 -3.16 9.27 5.94
N HIS A 255 -3.68 9.89 7.01
CA HIS A 255 -3.36 11.26 7.38
C HIS A 255 -1.88 11.43 7.80
N LEU A 256 -1.35 10.53 8.63
CA LEU A 256 0.06 10.55 9.03
C LEU A 256 0.99 10.36 7.83
N GLN A 257 0.71 9.40 6.96
CA GLN A 257 1.52 9.10 5.77
C GLN A 257 1.53 10.30 4.81
N SER A 258 0.40 11.00 4.62
CA SER A 258 0.37 12.21 3.81
C SER A 258 1.25 13.33 4.39
N ASN A 259 1.17 13.60 5.70
CA ASN A 259 2.03 14.59 6.36
C ASN A 259 3.51 14.20 6.30
N PHE A 260 3.80 12.92 6.55
CA PHE A 260 5.14 12.35 6.45
C PHE A 260 5.74 12.58 5.07
N ARG A 261 5.01 12.28 3.98
CA ARG A 261 5.50 12.45 2.61
C ARG A 261 5.82 13.91 2.29
N ILE A 262 4.97 14.85 2.73
CA ILE A 262 5.22 16.29 2.55
C ILE A 262 6.53 16.68 3.24
N HIS A 263 6.69 16.37 4.53
CA HIS A 263 7.90 16.73 5.26
C HIS A 263 9.14 16.00 4.76
N ARG A 264 9.00 14.73 4.32
CA ARG A 264 10.08 13.96 3.72
C ARG A 264 10.61 14.65 2.45
N LYS A 265 9.73 15.23 1.63
CA LYS A 265 10.15 16.01 0.45
C LYS A 265 10.89 17.29 0.80
N LEU A 266 10.46 17.96 1.87
CA LEU A 266 10.98 19.27 2.26
C LEU A 266 12.19 19.20 3.19
N MET A 267 12.61 18.00 3.64
CA MET A 267 13.68 17.85 4.63
C MET A 267 15.05 18.39 4.18
N ARG A 268 15.28 18.49 2.86
CA ARG A 268 16.52 19.06 2.30
C ARG A 268 16.53 20.59 2.36
N SER A 269 15.36 21.21 2.47
CA SER A 269 15.21 22.67 2.48
C SER A 269 15.37 23.28 3.88
N ASP A 270 14.88 22.59 4.91
CA ASP A 270 14.91 23.06 6.30
C ASP A 270 15.01 21.87 7.27
N PRO A 271 15.96 21.88 8.23
CA PRO A 271 16.06 20.87 9.29
C PRO A 271 14.76 20.61 10.06
N VAL A 272 13.88 21.61 10.24
CA VAL A 272 12.58 21.46 10.90
C VAL A 272 11.72 20.41 10.20
N HIS A 273 11.80 20.30 8.88
CA HIS A 273 11.06 19.29 8.13
C HIS A 273 11.63 17.88 8.32
N ALA A 274 12.94 17.73 8.55
CA ALA A 274 13.53 16.45 8.89
C ALA A 274 13.04 15.96 10.26
N GLU A 275 12.96 16.86 11.25
CA GLU A 275 12.42 16.56 12.59
C GLU A 275 10.95 16.11 12.51
N LYS A 276 10.11 16.90 11.83
CA LYS A 276 8.69 16.55 11.64
C LYS A 276 8.50 15.24 10.89
N ALA A 277 9.26 15.00 9.82
CA ALA A 277 9.18 13.74 9.08
C ALA A 277 9.53 12.53 9.98
N LEU A 278 10.52 12.66 10.86
CA LEU A 278 10.87 11.62 11.82
C LEU A 278 9.78 11.41 12.89
N GLU A 279 9.14 12.48 13.37
CA GLU A 279 7.97 12.40 14.27
C GLU A 279 6.82 11.62 13.63
N PHE A 280 6.42 11.99 12.41
CA PHE A 280 5.38 11.26 11.68
C PHE A 280 5.79 9.80 11.41
N ALA A 281 7.06 9.53 11.09
CA ALA A 281 7.55 8.18 10.89
C ALA A 281 7.42 7.32 12.15
N SER A 282 7.82 7.83 13.33
CA SER A 282 7.66 7.12 14.61
C SER A 282 6.18 6.90 14.93
N LEU A 283 5.30 7.88 14.68
CA LEU A 283 3.85 7.72 14.87
C LEU A 283 3.26 6.63 13.95
N ILE A 284 3.69 6.58 12.69
CA ILE A 284 3.25 5.55 11.73
C ILE A 284 3.71 4.18 12.21
N VAL A 285 5.01 3.98 12.47
CA VAL A 285 5.56 2.69 12.91
C VAL A 285 4.94 2.24 14.23
N GLY A 286 4.78 3.14 15.20
CA GLY A 286 4.09 2.85 16.46
C GLY A 286 2.63 2.42 16.24
N THR A 287 1.90 3.09 15.35
CA THR A 287 0.50 2.76 15.05
C THR A 287 0.37 1.41 14.36
N VAL A 288 1.19 1.12 13.34
CA VAL A 288 1.13 -0.19 12.65
C VAL A 288 1.55 -1.32 13.59
N ASN A 289 2.58 -1.11 14.43
CA ASN A 289 2.97 -2.09 15.46
C ASN A 289 1.83 -2.38 16.44
N HIS A 290 1.10 -1.35 16.88
CA HIS A 290 -0.07 -1.53 17.72
C HIS A 290 -1.18 -2.33 17.02
N LEU A 291 -1.44 -2.08 15.73
CA LEU A 291 -2.41 -2.86 14.95
C LEU A 291 -2.04 -4.35 14.91
N SER A 292 -0.76 -4.67 14.80
CA SER A 292 -0.29 -6.05 14.92
C SER A 292 -0.53 -6.67 16.29
N GLN A 293 -0.39 -5.91 17.38
CA GLN A 293 -0.66 -6.42 18.74
C GLN A 293 -2.14 -6.77 18.95
N VAL A 294 -3.04 -6.06 18.27
CA VAL A 294 -4.49 -6.30 18.37
C VAL A 294 -5.04 -7.17 17.22
N ARG A 295 -4.17 -7.73 16.36
CA ARG A 295 -4.59 -8.44 15.14
C ARG A 295 -5.54 -9.61 15.39
N ASP A 296 -5.44 -10.25 16.55
CA ASP A 296 -6.28 -11.40 16.91
C ASP A 296 -7.67 -11.03 17.41
N ARG A 297 -7.96 -9.72 17.57
CA ARG A 297 -9.29 -9.25 17.99
C ARG A 297 -10.33 -9.29 16.87
N SER A 298 -9.92 -9.48 15.62
CA SER A 298 -10.84 -9.56 14.48
C SER A 298 -10.24 -10.30 13.31
N VAL A 299 -11.04 -11.10 12.61
CA VAL A 299 -10.63 -11.74 11.36
C VAL A 299 -10.22 -10.70 10.30
N PHE A 300 -10.92 -9.57 10.22
CA PHE A 300 -10.60 -8.49 9.27
C PHE A 300 -9.23 -7.88 9.55
N LEU A 301 -8.81 -7.83 10.81
CA LEU A 301 -7.51 -7.32 11.19
C LEU A 301 -6.39 -8.21 10.65
N ARG A 302 -6.57 -9.54 10.63
CA ARG A 302 -5.54 -10.46 10.12
C ARG A 302 -5.29 -10.28 8.64
N PHE A 303 -6.35 -10.28 7.82
CA PHE A 303 -6.24 -10.18 6.36
C PHE A 303 -5.75 -8.82 5.87
N ASP A 304 -6.16 -7.74 6.52
CA ASP A 304 -5.76 -6.39 6.11
C ASP A 304 -4.39 -5.99 6.72
N ASN A 305 -3.81 -6.78 7.64
CA ASN A 305 -2.62 -6.35 8.40
C ASN A 305 -1.38 -6.20 7.53
N SER A 306 -1.12 -7.18 6.64
CA SER A 306 0.10 -7.19 5.82
C SER A 306 0.16 -5.99 4.89
N TYR A 307 -0.96 -5.63 4.26
CA TYR A 307 -1.04 -4.42 3.43
C TYR A 307 -0.79 -3.15 4.26
N VAL A 308 -1.36 -3.05 5.46
CA VAL A 308 -1.19 -1.87 6.32
C VAL A 308 0.29 -1.73 6.73
N MET A 309 0.95 -2.83 7.05
CA MET A 309 2.39 -2.82 7.37
C MET A 309 3.25 -2.41 6.18
N LEU A 310 2.97 -2.98 5.00
CA LEU A 310 3.75 -2.72 3.80
C LEU A 310 3.58 -1.28 3.30
N ASP A 311 2.34 -0.79 3.18
CA ASP A 311 2.05 0.54 2.63
C ASP A 311 2.46 1.68 3.57
N TYR A 312 2.11 1.58 4.86
CA TYR A 312 2.38 2.65 5.80
C TYR A 312 3.74 2.49 6.48
N GLY A 313 4.10 1.28 6.89
CA GLY A 313 5.24 1.03 7.77
C GLY A 313 6.61 1.16 7.11
N LEU A 314 6.78 0.68 5.87
CA LEU A 314 8.13 0.51 5.29
C LEU A 314 8.87 1.83 5.04
N SER A 315 8.22 2.81 4.39
CA SER A 315 8.87 4.10 4.10
C SER A 315 9.19 4.87 5.40
N ALA A 316 8.30 4.78 6.39
CA ALA A 316 8.52 5.35 7.72
C ALA A 316 9.70 4.67 8.45
N ALA A 317 9.76 3.33 8.42
CA ALA A 317 10.85 2.56 8.98
C ALA A 317 12.20 2.90 8.35
N ALA A 318 12.24 3.04 7.02
CA ALA A 318 13.45 3.46 6.31
C ALA A 318 13.96 4.83 6.79
N MET A 319 13.06 5.79 7.04
CA MET A 319 13.45 7.09 7.60
C MET A 319 13.97 6.97 9.04
N MET A 320 13.37 6.11 9.86
CA MET A 320 13.85 5.87 11.22
C MET A 320 15.23 5.20 11.23
N VAL A 321 15.47 4.23 10.33
CA VAL A 321 16.79 3.60 10.11
C VAL A 321 17.82 4.65 9.74
N GLU A 322 17.54 5.50 8.74
CA GLU A 322 18.45 6.57 8.32
C GLU A 322 18.80 7.50 9.50
N ALA A 323 17.80 7.87 10.31
CA ALA A 323 18.01 8.73 11.47
C ALA A 323 18.88 8.08 12.55
N VAL A 324 18.73 6.79 12.85
CA VAL A 324 19.51 6.11 13.90
C VAL A 324 20.92 5.72 13.46
N SER A 325 21.16 5.64 12.14
CA SER A 325 22.46 5.35 11.52
C SER A 325 23.40 6.55 11.48
N ARG A 326 22.89 7.78 11.57
CA ARG A 326 23.72 9.00 11.52
C ARG A 326 24.70 9.04 12.71
N LYS A 327 26.00 8.94 12.40
CA LYS A 327 27.08 9.03 13.38
C LYS A 327 27.32 10.50 13.75
N GLY A 328 26.97 10.91 14.97
CA GLY A 328 27.21 12.27 15.49
C GLY A 328 26.20 12.70 16.56
N GLY A 329 26.44 13.88 17.16
CA GLY A 329 25.51 14.51 18.10
C GLY A 329 24.26 15.04 17.40
N GLN A 330 23.36 14.15 16.99
CA GLN A 330 22.08 14.54 16.42
C GLN A 330 21.19 15.16 17.51
N SER A 331 20.67 16.36 17.24
CA SER A 331 19.58 16.92 18.04
C SER A 331 18.34 16.07 17.78
N TRP A 332 17.91 15.33 18.80
CA TRP A 332 16.68 14.56 18.75
C TRP A 332 15.50 15.46 19.11
N PRO A 333 14.36 15.37 18.41
CA PRO A 333 13.12 16.01 18.85
C PRO A 333 12.80 15.57 20.30
N GLN A 334 12.19 16.46 21.10
CA GLN A 334 11.98 16.22 22.53
C GLN A 334 11.22 14.92 22.85
N SER A 335 10.40 14.43 21.92
CA SER A 335 9.55 13.24 22.06
C SER A 335 10.18 11.94 21.50
N ILE A 336 11.38 12.01 20.91
CA ILE A 336 12.03 10.91 20.21
C ILE A 336 13.41 10.63 20.82
N SER A 337 13.76 9.36 20.94
CA SER A 337 15.10 8.93 21.29
C SER A 337 15.57 7.81 20.37
N ARG A 338 16.89 7.69 20.17
CA ARG A 338 17.49 6.60 19.39
C ARG A 338 17.01 5.23 19.87
N SER A 339 16.94 5.01 21.18
CA SER A 339 16.51 3.73 21.77
C SER A 339 15.03 3.44 21.54
N LYS A 340 14.17 4.46 21.53
CA LYS A 340 12.75 4.30 21.17
C LYS A 340 12.61 3.81 19.73
N LEU A 341 13.29 4.48 18.79
CA LEU A 341 13.22 4.13 17.37
C LEU A 341 13.74 2.72 17.09
N ILE A 342 14.87 2.34 17.69
CA ILE A 342 15.41 0.98 17.56
C ILE A 342 14.40 -0.06 18.04
N ARG A 343 13.77 0.15 19.21
CA ARG A 343 12.75 -0.78 19.73
C ARG A 343 11.54 -0.88 18.80
N GLU A 344 11.03 0.25 18.30
CA GLU A 344 9.90 0.29 17.36
C GLU A 344 10.23 -0.44 16.06
N LEU A 345 11.44 -0.27 15.54
CA LEU A 345 11.93 -0.98 14.35
C LEU A 345 12.08 -2.48 14.60
N SER A 346 12.64 -2.91 15.73
CA SER A 346 12.73 -4.34 16.09
C SER A 346 11.36 -5.00 16.19
N VAL A 347 10.37 -4.30 16.76
CA VAL A 347 8.98 -4.79 16.81
C VAL A 347 8.40 -4.89 15.40
N LEU A 348 8.68 -3.93 14.52
CA LEU A 348 8.22 -3.97 13.14
C LEU A 348 8.83 -5.14 12.35
N VAL A 349 10.12 -5.42 12.54
CA VAL A 349 10.79 -6.60 11.95
C VAL A 349 10.08 -7.88 12.40
N SER A 350 9.92 -8.09 13.71
CA SER A 350 9.23 -9.26 14.25
C SER A 350 7.79 -9.39 13.76
N ASN A 351 7.10 -8.25 13.58
CA ASN A 351 5.77 -8.24 12.98
C ASN A 351 5.82 -8.71 11.52
N LEU A 352 6.71 -8.16 10.69
CA LEU A 352 6.85 -8.54 9.27
C LEU A 352 7.22 -10.02 9.08
N GLU A 353 8.02 -10.61 9.97
CA GLU A 353 8.37 -12.04 9.93
C GLU A 353 7.19 -12.96 10.24
N SER A 354 6.23 -12.48 11.02
CA SER A 354 5.13 -13.31 11.55
C SER A 354 3.74 -12.93 11.05
N ILE A 355 3.65 -11.93 10.17
CA ILE A 355 2.36 -11.39 9.71
C ILE A 355 1.69 -12.25 8.64
N CYS A 356 2.48 -12.92 7.80
CA CYS A 356 2.01 -13.77 6.72
C CYS A 356 2.63 -15.17 6.86
N GLN A 357 1.82 -16.21 6.76
CA GLN A 357 2.30 -17.59 6.73
C GLN A 357 2.87 -17.97 5.35
N PRO A 358 3.78 -18.96 5.27
CA PRO A 358 4.21 -19.53 4.00
C PRO A 358 2.99 -20.01 3.18
N GLY A 359 2.89 -19.58 1.93
CA GLY A 359 1.73 -19.83 1.06
C GLY A 359 0.78 -18.63 0.92
N GLU A 360 0.82 -17.67 1.85
CA GLU A 360 0.08 -16.42 1.68
C GLU A 360 0.73 -15.50 0.64
N SER A 361 -0.10 -14.77 -0.10
CA SER A 361 0.31 -13.98 -1.27
C SER A 361 1.37 -12.90 -0.98
N ASN A 362 1.36 -12.30 0.21
CA ASN A 362 2.31 -11.25 0.61
C ASN A 362 3.48 -11.77 1.46
N HIS A 363 3.60 -13.10 1.69
CA HIS A 363 4.63 -13.68 2.55
C HIS A 363 6.05 -13.37 2.09
N ALA A 364 6.33 -13.55 0.80
CA ALA A 364 7.67 -13.35 0.25
C ALA A 364 8.12 -11.88 0.36
N VAL A 365 7.19 -10.93 0.13
CA VAL A 365 7.45 -9.49 0.31
C VAL A 365 7.76 -9.16 1.77
N CYS A 366 6.88 -9.59 2.70
CA CYS A 366 7.04 -9.30 4.12
C CYS A 366 8.38 -9.86 4.65
N THR A 367 8.71 -11.08 4.25
CA THR A 367 9.98 -11.72 4.65
C THR A 367 11.19 -10.98 4.09
N ARG A 368 11.15 -10.52 2.83
CA ARG A 368 12.24 -9.74 2.24
C ARG A 368 12.41 -8.38 2.94
N ALA A 369 11.31 -7.71 3.25
CA ALA A 369 11.32 -6.45 3.99
C ALA A 369 11.89 -6.62 5.40
N ALA A 370 11.45 -7.66 6.12
CA ALA A 370 11.98 -8.01 7.44
C ALA A 370 13.49 -8.23 7.41
N ARG A 371 14.01 -9.06 6.48
CA ARG A 371 15.45 -9.32 6.35
C ARG A 371 16.25 -8.05 6.12
N LYS A 372 15.78 -7.15 5.27
CA LYS A 372 16.49 -5.88 5.00
C LYS A 372 16.51 -4.96 6.21
N LEU A 373 15.37 -4.79 6.89
CA LEU A 373 15.29 -3.99 8.09
C LEU A 373 16.12 -4.59 9.24
N SER A 374 16.12 -5.92 9.39
CA SER A 374 16.97 -6.62 10.36
C SER A 374 18.45 -6.36 10.11
N ARG A 375 18.93 -6.57 8.87
CA ARG A 375 20.35 -6.31 8.53
C ARG A 375 20.77 -4.88 8.81
N ALA A 376 19.93 -3.91 8.45
CA ALA A 376 20.20 -2.50 8.75
C ALA A 376 20.29 -2.27 10.27
N LEU A 377 19.39 -2.86 11.05
CA LEU A 377 19.45 -2.78 12.51
C LEU A 377 20.71 -3.46 13.09
N ASP A 378 21.11 -4.61 12.55
CA ASP A 378 22.30 -5.33 13.00
C ASP A 378 23.56 -4.47 12.76
N GLU A 379 23.69 -3.80 11.62
CA GLU A 379 24.79 -2.86 11.36
C GLU A 379 24.79 -1.63 12.30
N ILE A 380 23.60 -1.17 12.70
CA ILE A 380 23.41 -0.05 13.64
C ILE A 380 23.82 -0.45 15.07
N LEU A 381 23.63 -1.72 15.43
CA LEU A 381 23.89 -2.27 16.77
C LEU A 381 25.31 -2.81 16.92
N ASP A 382 25.84 -3.45 15.86
CA ASP A 382 27.15 -4.11 15.82
C ASP A 382 28.07 -3.49 14.74
N PRO A 383 28.51 -2.23 14.89
CA PRO A 383 29.28 -1.53 13.86
C PRO A 383 30.71 -2.08 13.62
N ASP A 384 31.21 -3.00 14.46
CA ASP A 384 32.62 -3.45 14.47
C ASP A 384 32.83 -4.91 13.98
N THR A 385 31.78 -5.69 13.75
CA THR A 385 31.88 -7.11 13.35
C THR A 385 31.99 -7.34 11.84
N THR A 386 31.59 -6.38 11.00
CA THR A 386 31.65 -6.51 9.52
C THR A 386 33.05 -6.34 8.92
N THR A 387 34.06 -5.94 9.71
CA THR A 387 35.44 -5.72 9.24
C THR A 387 36.42 -6.87 9.46
N ILE A 388 36.01 -7.97 10.12
CA ILE A 388 36.99 -8.98 10.61
C ILE A 388 37.15 -10.19 9.67
N GLU A 389 36.29 -10.41 8.68
CA GLU A 389 36.40 -11.61 7.82
C GLU A 389 37.50 -11.56 6.74
N ASP A 390 38.06 -10.38 6.39
CA ASP A 390 39.12 -10.28 5.37
C ASP A 390 40.57 -10.26 5.92
N GLY A 391 40.76 -10.43 7.23
CA GLY A 391 42.06 -10.28 7.89
C GLY A 391 42.96 -11.53 7.96
N HIS A 392 42.49 -12.71 7.55
CA HIS A 392 43.20 -13.97 7.81
C HIS A 392 43.44 -14.84 6.57
N SER A 393 44.19 -14.31 5.60
CA SER A 393 45.08 -15.13 4.76
C SER A 393 46.12 -14.29 4.00
N ARG A 394 47.12 -13.77 4.72
CA ARG A 394 48.45 -13.50 4.14
C ARG A 394 49.55 -13.94 5.10
N ARG A 395 49.97 -15.19 4.98
CA ARG A 395 51.31 -15.63 5.40
C ARG A 395 52.21 -15.66 4.16
N SER A 396 53.19 -14.75 4.16
CA SER A 396 54.46 -14.74 3.40
C SER A 396 55.16 -16.12 3.41
N ALA A 397 55.89 -16.60 2.39
CA ALA A 397 57.02 -16.03 1.63
C ALA A 397 57.44 -17.04 0.49
N PRO A 398 58.58 -16.94 -0.23
CA PRO A 398 59.34 -15.81 -0.79
C PRO A 398 59.56 -15.91 -2.33
N VAL A 399 60.22 -14.87 -2.84
CA VAL A 399 60.69 -14.58 -4.21
C VAL A 399 61.48 -15.70 -4.91
N GLY A 400 61.22 -15.89 -6.21
CA GLY A 400 62.07 -16.60 -7.17
C GLY A 400 62.00 -15.93 -8.55
N THR A 401 63.11 -15.29 -8.94
CA THR A 401 63.35 -14.62 -10.22
C THR A 401 63.55 -15.62 -11.37
N GLY A 402 63.04 -15.30 -12.56
CA GLY A 402 63.38 -16.01 -13.80
C GLY A 402 62.75 -15.37 -15.03
N ASP A 403 63.55 -14.60 -15.77
CA ASP A 403 63.28 -14.09 -17.11
C ASP A 403 62.89 -15.19 -18.11
N SER A 404 61.98 -14.91 -19.06
CA SER A 404 62.35 -14.74 -20.48
C SER A 404 61.13 -14.69 -21.44
N SER A 405 61.36 -13.96 -22.52
CA SER A 405 60.53 -13.52 -23.64
C SER A 405 59.94 -14.61 -24.56
N ALA A 406 58.80 -14.30 -25.22
CA ALA A 406 58.70 -14.08 -26.68
C ALA A 406 57.36 -14.54 -27.34
N HIS A 407 56.76 -13.58 -28.07
CA HIS A 407 56.13 -13.67 -29.41
C HIS A 407 54.91 -14.56 -29.75
N THR A 408 53.82 -13.86 -30.15
CA THR A 408 53.01 -13.96 -31.40
C THR A 408 52.45 -15.34 -31.79
N THR A 409 51.17 -15.57 -32.14
CA THR A 409 50.43 -15.07 -33.32
C THR A 409 49.02 -15.68 -33.34
N ALA A 410 48.06 -15.00 -33.98
CA ALA A 410 46.66 -15.40 -34.16
C ALA A 410 46.44 -16.47 -35.25
N THR A 411 45.45 -17.36 -35.04
CA THR A 411 44.75 -18.09 -36.11
C THR A 411 43.40 -18.67 -35.65
N PHE A 412 42.35 -18.48 -36.45
CA PHE A 412 41.05 -19.17 -36.48
C PHE A 412 40.93 -19.88 -37.86
N PRO A 413 39.94 -20.76 -38.16
CA PRO A 413 39.07 -21.67 -37.38
C PRO A 413 39.19 -23.14 -37.95
N PRO A 414 38.27 -24.13 -37.78
CA PRO A 414 36.84 -24.13 -38.18
C PRO A 414 35.84 -24.80 -37.19
N ARG A 415 34.56 -24.53 -37.47
CA ARG A 415 33.34 -25.12 -36.88
C ARG A 415 33.27 -26.64 -36.97
N THR A 416 32.80 -27.27 -35.89
CA THR A 416 31.96 -28.47 -35.93
C THR A 416 30.89 -28.36 -34.85
N ASP A 417 29.63 -28.45 -35.26
CA ASP A 417 28.45 -28.51 -34.40
C ASP A 417 28.47 -29.77 -33.54
N ASN A 418 28.14 -29.63 -32.25
CA ASN A 418 27.40 -30.60 -31.47
C ASN A 418 26.80 -29.93 -30.23
N LEU A 419 25.50 -30.17 -30.02
CA LEU A 419 24.71 -29.71 -28.90
C LEU A 419 25.26 -30.27 -27.58
N GLU A 420 25.49 -29.41 -26.58
CA GLU A 420 25.25 -29.68 -25.15
C GLU A 420 25.50 -28.42 -24.29
N SER A 421 24.47 -28.02 -23.54
CA SER A 421 24.50 -27.28 -22.26
C SER A 421 25.38 -26.01 -22.14
N GLU A 422 24.84 -24.83 -22.45
CA GLU A 422 25.40 -23.55 -21.96
C GLU A 422 24.67 -23.07 -20.70
N MET A 423 25.36 -23.25 -19.57
CA MET A 423 25.15 -22.54 -18.31
C MET A 423 25.29 -21.02 -18.52
N MET A 424 24.37 -20.28 -17.91
CA MET A 424 24.41 -18.82 -17.78
C MET A 424 25.72 -18.36 -17.08
N PRO A 425 26.44 -17.34 -17.57
CA PRO A 425 27.58 -16.79 -16.87
C PRO A 425 27.14 -15.85 -15.74
N GLY A 426 27.45 -16.27 -14.51
CA GLY A 426 28.02 -15.43 -13.45
C GLY A 426 27.28 -14.15 -13.05
N GLU A 427 26.48 -14.27 -12.00
CA GLU A 427 26.17 -13.18 -11.08
C GLU A 427 27.48 -12.54 -10.58
N HIS A 428 27.76 -11.32 -11.02
CA HIS A 428 28.77 -10.49 -10.35
C HIS A 428 28.16 -9.92 -9.08
N ASN A 429 28.59 -10.49 -7.95
CA ASN A 429 28.46 -9.92 -6.61
C ASN A 429 29.17 -8.55 -6.57
N GLY A 430 28.41 -7.49 -6.79
CA GLY A 430 28.80 -6.12 -6.45
C GLY A 430 28.29 -5.77 -5.06
N LEU A 431 28.97 -6.25 -4.02
CA LEU A 431 28.76 -5.87 -2.62
C LEU A 431 29.92 -4.97 -2.19
N GLU A 432 29.82 -3.67 -2.48
CA GLU A 432 30.61 -2.62 -1.83
C GLU A 432 29.69 -1.46 -1.46
N GLY A 433 29.59 -1.17 -0.16
CA GLY A 433 28.94 0.02 0.42
C GLY A 433 27.42 0.11 0.21
N LEU A 434 26.65 -0.24 1.25
CA LEU A 434 25.23 0.10 1.28
C LEU A 434 25.07 1.63 1.39
N ASP A 435 24.84 2.27 0.24
CA ASP A 435 24.27 3.60 0.20
C ASP A 435 22.85 3.50 0.82
N PHE A 436 22.52 4.27 1.85
CA PHE A 436 21.16 4.24 2.45
C PHE A 436 20.09 4.74 1.47
N SER A 437 20.49 5.34 0.34
CA SER A 437 19.66 5.50 -0.84
C SER A 437 19.12 4.16 -1.37
N ASP A 438 19.81 3.04 -1.12
CA ASP A 438 19.45 1.68 -1.53
C ASP A 438 18.22 1.14 -0.82
N LEU A 439 17.82 1.62 0.38
CA LEU A 439 16.57 1.14 1.01
C LEU A 439 15.33 1.84 0.43
N ASP A 440 15.40 3.16 0.16
CA ASP A 440 14.33 3.92 -0.50
C ASP A 440 14.28 3.61 -2.00
N SER A 441 15.45 3.51 -2.64
CA SER A 441 15.60 3.03 -4.01
C SER A 441 15.12 1.60 -4.12
N TRP A 442 15.48 0.70 -3.20
CA TRP A 442 14.93 -0.66 -3.19
C TRP A 442 13.42 -0.66 -3.01
N LEU A 443 12.84 0.12 -2.09
CA LEU A 443 11.38 0.20 -1.94
C LEU A 443 10.69 0.61 -3.26
N ARG A 444 11.33 1.50 -4.03
CA ARG A 444 10.86 1.96 -5.35
C ARG A 444 11.24 1.00 -6.50
N SER A 445 12.28 0.20 -6.33
CA SER A 445 12.87 -0.71 -7.33
C SER A 445 12.59 -2.17 -7.03
N VAL A 446 11.77 -2.49 -6.02
CA VAL A 446 11.32 -3.86 -5.78
C VAL A 446 10.67 -4.30 -7.08
N ASP A 447 11.25 -5.29 -7.74
CA ASP A 447 10.54 -5.99 -8.79
C ASP A 447 9.44 -6.81 -8.13
N TRP A 448 8.31 -6.14 -7.95
CA TRP A 448 7.07 -6.67 -7.44
C TRP A 448 6.59 -7.88 -8.27
N THR A 449 7.04 -8.02 -9.53
CA THR A 449 6.62 -9.12 -10.43
C THR A 449 7.37 -10.43 -10.21
N GLU A 450 8.56 -10.42 -9.60
CA GLU A 450 9.34 -11.63 -9.26
C GLU A 450 8.99 -12.23 -7.88
N VAL A 451 8.06 -11.61 -7.15
CA VAL A 451 7.69 -11.98 -5.76
C VAL A 451 6.28 -12.58 -5.68
N GLY A 452 5.60 -12.75 -6.82
CA GLY A 452 4.39 -13.58 -6.87
C GLY A 452 4.76 -15.02 -6.53
N ALA A 453 4.06 -15.62 -5.58
CA ALA A 453 4.19 -17.03 -5.28
C ALA A 453 4.18 -17.85 -6.59
N ASP A 454 5.04 -18.88 -6.67
CA ASP A 454 5.05 -19.90 -7.72
C ASP A 454 3.72 -20.68 -7.70
N TYR A 455 2.64 -20.03 -8.09
CA TYR A 455 1.46 -20.70 -8.58
C TYR A 455 1.59 -20.70 -10.09
N THR A 456 2.13 -21.79 -10.63
CA THR A 456 1.87 -22.15 -12.02
C THR A 456 0.36 -22.23 -12.21
N PHE A 457 -0.22 -21.18 -12.82
CA PHE A 457 -1.64 -21.05 -13.16
C PHE A 457 -2.05 -21.91 -14.36
#